data_AF-A0A2W4NB06-F1
#
_entry.id   AF-A0A2W4NB06-F1
#
_cell.length_a   1.000
_cell.length_b   1.000
_cell.length_c   1.000
_cell.angle_alpha   90.00
_cell.angle_beta   90.00
_cell.angle_gamma   90.00
#
_symmetry.space_group_name_H-M   'P 1'
#
loop_
_entity.id
_entity.type
_entity.pdbx_description
1 polymer ?
#
loop_
_entity_poly.entity_id
_entity_poly.type
_entity_poly.pdbx_seq_one_letter_code
_entity_poly.pdbx_strand_id
1 'polypeptide(L)' 'MGITSAVFVNALAKAEAAGVLDAWSRGAKGTLIRIFDRQTLEEAVRE' A
#
# COMPACT_ATOMS: atom_id res chain seq x y z
N MET A 1 -16.83 -1.09 -3.27
CA MET A 1 -15.88 -2.17 -3.61
C MET A 1 -15.97 -3.24 -2.53
N GLY A 2 -16.29 -4.49 -2.90
CA GLY A 2 -16.44 -5.59 -1.95
C GLY A 2 -15.11 -6.32 -1.73
N ILE A 3 -14.18 -5.69 -1.03
CA ILE A 3 -12.86 -6.26 -0.71
C ILE A 3 -12.68 -6.21 0.81
N THR A 4 -12.12 -7.26 1.40
CA THR A 4 -11.87 -7.30 2.85
C THR A 4 -10.68 -6.44 3.24
N SER A 5 -10.72 -5.81 4.41
CA SER A 5 -9.60 -5.01 4.92
C SER A 5 -8.29 -5.82 5.03
N ALA A 6 -8.40 -7.13 5.27
CA ALA A 6 -7.24 -8.03 5.31
C ALA A 6 -6.49 -8.09 3.98
N VAL A 7 -7.20 -8.07 2.84
CA VAL A 7 -6.57 -8.04 1.51
C VAL A 7 -5.82 -6.72 1.29
N PHE A 8 -6.41 -5.60 1.71
CA PHE A 8 -5.74 -4.29 1.67
C PHE A 8 -4.47 -4.26 2.51
N VAL A 9 -4.54 -4.75 3.76
CA VAL A 9 -3.38 -4.79 4.66
C VAL A 9 -2.27 -5.69 4.10
N ASN A 10 -2.63 -6.84 3.51
CA ASN A 10 -1.65 -7.73 2.90
C ASN A 10 -0.96 -7.10 1.69
N ALA A 11 -1.73 -6.42 0.81
CA ALA A 11 -1.17 -5.73 -0.34
C ALA A 11 -0.20 -4.62 0.07
N LEU A 12 -0.57 -3.81 1.07
CA LEU A 12 0.31 -2.77 1.62
C LEU A 12 1.59 -3.37 2.21
N ALA A 13 1.49 -4.47 2.97
CA ALA A 13 2.66 -5.14 3.54
C ALA A 13 3.63 -5.67 2.48
N LYS A 14 3.12 -6.21 1.36
CA LYS A 14 3.96 -6.65 0.23
C LYS A 14 4.64 -5.48 -0.47
N ALA A 15 3.93 -4.38 -0.69
CA ALA A 15 4.48 -3.19 -1.32
C ALA A 15 5.56 -2.53 -0.45
N GLU A 16 5.36 -2.51 0.88
CA GLU A 16 6.34 -2.03 1.84
C GLU A 16 7.60 -2.93 1.86
N ALA A 17 7.42 -4.25 1.90
CA ALA A 17 8.54 -5.20 1.84
C ALA A 17 9.34 -5.12 0.54
N ALA A 18 8.70 -4.75 -0.57
CA ALA A 18 9.35 -4.50 -1.86
C ALA A 18 10.04 -3.12 -1.95
N GLY A 19 9.91 -2.26 -0.93
CA GLY A 19 10.49 -0.92 -0.90
C GLY A 19 9.75 0.13 -1.74
N VAL A 20 8.53 -0.18 -2.20
CA VAL A 20 7.74 0.73 -3.06
C VAL A 20 7.12 1.87 -2.24
N LEU A 21 6.72 1.59 -1.00
CA LEU A 21 6.06 2.53 -0.09
C LEU A 21 6.42 2.27 1.38
N ASP A 22 6.09 3.22 2.25
CA ASP A 22 6.04 3.09 3.71
C ASP A 22 4.60 3.28 4.18
N ALA A 23 4.12 2.47 5.13
CA ALA A 23 2.79 2.57 5.68
C ALA A 23 2.81 2.75 7.22
N TRP A 24 2.54 3.96 7.69
CA TRP A 24 2.44 4.25 9.12
C TRP A 24 1.00 4.28 9.60
N SER A 25 0.64 3.32 10.46
CA SER A 25 -0.66 3.33 11.13
C SER A 25 -0.79 4.54 12.06
N ARG A 26 -1.85 5.33 11.87
CA ARG A 26 -2.25 6.44 12.76
C ARG A 26 -3.41 6.01 13.68
N GLY A 27 -3.57 4.72 13.90
CA GLY A 27 -4.65 4.15 14.71
C GLY A 27 -6.02 4.37 14.06
N ALA A 28 -6.98 4.88 14.83
CA ALA A 28 -8.36 5.09 14.38
C ALA A 28 -8.51 6.11 13.23
N LYS A 29 -7.47 6.91 12.93
CA LYS A 29 -7.48 7.90 11.86
C LYS A 29 -7.11 7.32 10.48
N GLY A 30 -6.66 6.06 10.43
CA GLY A 30 -6.23 5.39 9.20
C GLY A 30 -4.71 5.23 9.11
N THR A 31 -4.20 4.99 7.91
CA THR A 31 -2.78 4.72 7.64
C THR A 31 -2.22 5.80 6.73
N LEU A 32 -1.13 6.42 7.15
CA LEU A 32 -0.38 7.36 6.31
C LEU A 32 0.55 6.55 5.41
N ILE A 33 0.39 6.69 4.09
CA ILE A 33 1.21 6.01 3.10
C ILE A 33 2.14 7.02 2.45
N ARG A 34 3.44 6.72 2.44
CA ARG A 34 4.45 7.48 1.69
C ARG A 34 4.99 6.61 0.56
N ILE A 35 4.85 7.08 -0.68
CA ILE A 35 5.35 6.35 -1.85
C ILE A 35 6.81 6.76 -2.10
N PHE A 36 7.68 5.79 -2.32
CA PHE A 36 9.08 6.01 -2.68
C PHE A 36 9.33 5.76 -4.17
N ASP A 37 8.75 4.68 -4.70
CA ASP A 37 8.88 4.32 -6.11
C ASP A 37 7.53 4.42 -6.83
N ARG A 38 7.30 5.59 -7.43
CA ARG A 38 6.04 5.85 -8.13
C ARG A 38 5.92 5.06 -9.43
N GLN A 39 7.04 4.84 -10.12
CA GLN A 39 7.06 4.17 -11.42
C GLN A 39 6.58 2.71 -11.30
N THR A 40 7.08 1.98 -10.32
CA THR A 40 6.67 0.59 -10.04
C THR A 40 5.18 0.52 -9.70
N LEU A 41 4.68 1.49 -8.93
CA LEU A 41 3.25 1.57 -8.62
C LEU A 41 2.40 1.86 -9.86
N GLU A 42 2.86 2.74 -10.75
CA GLU A 42 2.17 3.07 -12.01
C GLU A 42 2.17 1.89 -12.98
N GLU A 43 3.25 1.10 -13.01
CA GLU A 43 3.33 -0.13 -13.81
C GLU A 43 2.32 -1.17 -13.30
N ALA A 44 2.25 -1.38 -11.98
CA ALA A 44 1.31 -2.33 -11.36
C ALA A 44 -0.18 -2.00 -11.58
N VAL A 45 -0.52 -0.75 -11.91
CA VAL A 45 -1.90 -0.31 -12.21
C VAL A 45 -2.21 -0.38 -13.71
N ARG A 46 -1.19 -0.43 -14.56
CA ARG A 46 -1.34 -0.49 -16.02
C ARG A 46 -1.63 -1.90 -16.54
N GLU A 47 -1.37 -2.94 -15.75
CA GLU A 47 -1.56 -4.35 -16.10
C GLU A 47 -2.91 -4.91 -15.64
#